data_AF-A0A4Y6PTZ2-F1
#
_entry.id   AF-A0A4Y6PTZ2-F1
#
_cell.length_a   1.000
_cell.length_b   1.000
_cell.length_c   1.000
_cell.angle_alpha   90.00
_cell.angle_beta   90.00
_cell.angle_gamma   90.00
#
_symmetry.space_group_name_H-M   'P 1'
#
loop_
_entity.id
_entity.type
_entity.pdbx_description
1 polymer ?
#
loop_
_entity_poly.entity_id
_entity_poly.type
_entity_poly.pdbx_seq_one_letter_code
_entity_poly.pdbx_strand_id
1 'polypeptide(L)'
;MSNSLITVATFSQPIEGHLVRARLETEGIPCFLADAHTISANWFYSNAIGGVKLQVRAADAQRARVLVEEELERHQSERDDIDWTAVDPDWTFDGSQADDDAHSCPSCGSTEVFYEKFSRPLIFLSILLLGIPVPFLSRRWSCRGCGRSWKMKLFR
;
A
#
# COMPACT_ATOMS: atom_id res chain seq x y z
N MET A 1 14.57 0.20 -41.45
CA MET A 1 13.59 1.03 -40.71
C MET A 1 13.76 0.71 -39.24
N SER A 2 14.24 1.67 -38.45
CA SER A 2 14.66 1.47 -37.06
C SER A 2 13.48 1.07 -36.18
N ASN A 3 13.50 -0.16 -35.67
CA ASN A 3 12.51 -0.72 -34.74
C ASN A 3 12.72 -0.18 -33.31
N SER A 4 12.96 1.13 -33.19
CA SER A 4 13.26 1.79 -31.92
C SER A 4 11.96 2.02 -31.15
N LEU A 5 11.94 1.56 -29.90
CA LEU A 5 10.85 1.83 -28.96
C LEU A 5 11.13 3.13 -28.22
N ILE A 6 10.12 3.99 -28.14
CA ILE A 6 10.19 5.28 -27.44
C ILE A 6 9.10 5.31 -26.37
N THR A 7 9.47 5.75 -25.17
CA THR A 7 8.52 6.01 -24.09
C THR A 7 7.69 7.24 -24.41
N VAL A 8 6.36 7.09 -24.41
CA VAL A 8 5.40 8.17 -24.66
C VAL A 8 4.72 8.65 -23.39
N ALA A 9 4.60 7.80 -22.37
CA ALA A 9 4.05 8.15 -21.06
C ALA A 9 4.60 7.23 -19.97
N THR A 10 4.48 7.68 -18.72
CA THR A 10 4.94 6.95 -17.54
C THR A 10 3.87 7.04 -16.46
N PHE A 11 3.51 5.90 -15.86
CA PHE A 11 2.41 5.78 -14.92
C PHE A 11 2.92 5.33 -13.55
N SER A 12 2.34 5.88 -12.49
CA SER A 12 2.66 5.46 -11.11
C SER A 12 2.03 4.12 -10.77
N GLN A 13 0.86 3.82 -11.37
CA GLN A 13 0.11 2.60 -11.12
C GLN A 13 0.03 1.74 -12.39
N PRO A 14 0.21 0.41 -12.28
CA PRO A 14 0.07 -0.48 -13.43
C PRO A 14 -1.30 -0.43 -14.10
N ILE A 15 -2.37 -0.22 -13.32
CA ILE A 15 -3.76 -0.20 -13.81
C ILE A 15 -3.97 0.93 -14.84
N GLU A 16 -3.46 2.13 -14.55
CA GLU A 16 -3.55 3.29 -15.45
C GLU A 16 -2.84 3.01 -16.78
N GLY A 17 -1.62 2.44 -16.71
CA GLY A 17 -0.87 2.06 -17.91
C GLY A 17 -1.59 1.02 -18.77
N HIS A 18 -2.24 0.02 -18.15
CA HIS A 18 -3.02 -0.99 -18.87
C HIS A 18 -4.25 -0.42 -19.58
N LEU A 19 -4.90 0.58 -18.98
CA LEU A 19 -6.06 1.21 -19.60
C LEU A 19 -5.69 1.99 -20.85
N VAL A 20 -4.65 2.82 -20.76
CA VAL A 20 -4.13 3.58 -21.90
C VAL A 20 -3.59 2.65 -22.99
N ARG A 21 -2.97 1.53 -22.61
CA ARG A 21 -2.56 0.48 -23.54
C ARG A 21 -3.75 -0.07 -24.33
N ALA A 22 -4.85 -0.43 -23.65
CA ALA A 22 -6.05 -0.96 -24.31
C ALA A 22 -6.65 0.04 -25.31
N ARG A 23 -6.62 1.34 -24.97
CA ARG A 23 -7.04 2.43 -25.86
C ARG A 23 -6.17 2.50 -27.12
N LEU A 24 -4.85 2.51 -26.97
CA LEU A 24 -3.91 2.54 -28.11
C LEU A 24 -4.02 1.29 -29.01
N GLU A 25 -4.21 0.11 -28.42
CA GLU A 25 -4.37 -1.14 -29.17
C GLU A 25 -5.66 -1.12 -30.02
N THR A 26 -6.74 -0.51 -29.52
CA THR A 26 -7.99 -0.33 -30.28
C THR A 26 -7.80 0.57 -31.50
N GLU A 27 -6.93 1.57 -31.41
CA GLU A 27 -6.54 2.48 -32.50
C GLU A 27 -5.46 1.88 -33.44
N GLY A 28 -5.14 0.59 -33.24
CA GLY A 28 -4.18 -0.16 -34.04
C GLY A 28 -2.72 0.23 -33.80
N ILE A 29 -2.39 0.84 -32.66
CA ILE A 29 -1.02 1.24 -32.31
C ILE A 29 -0.40 0.16 -31.40
N PRO A 30 0.59 -0.61 -31.89
CA PRO A 30 1.28 -1.60 -31.06
C PRO A 30 2.08 -0.89 -29.97
N CYS A 31 1.79 -1.25 -28.71
CA CYS A 31 2.42 -0.65 -27.55
C CYS A 31 2.82 -1.71 -26.51
N PHE A 32 3.78 -1.35 -25.66
CA PHE A 32 4.33 -2.21 -24.62
C PHE A 32 4.45 -1.44 -23.31
N LEU A 33 4.14 -2.11 -22.19
CA LEU A 33 4.35 -1.57 -20.85
C LEU A 33 5.62 -2.19 -20.27
N ALA A 34 6.70 -1.40 -20.26
CA ALA A 34 7.92 -1.78 -19.55
C ALA A 34 7.72 -1.64 -18.04
N ASP A 35 8.40 -2.50 -17.28
CA ASP A 35 8.46 -2.48 -15.81
C ASP A 35 7.15 -2.83 -15.06
N ALA A 36 6.04 -3.10 -15.77
CA ALA A 36 4.73 -3.40 -15.16
C ALA A 36 4.73 -4.64 -14.25
N HIS A 37 5.32 -5.74 -14.71
CA HIS A 37 5.39 -7.00 -13.95
C HIS A 37 6.38 -6.94 -12.78
N THR A 38 7.40 -6.09 -12.87
CA THR A 38 8.39 -5.89 -11.80
C THR A 38 7.78 -5.07 -10.66
N ILE A 39 7.07 -3.99 -11.00
CA ILE A 39 6.38 -3.14 -10.02
C ILE A 39 5.21 -3.89 -9.36
N SER A 40 4.49 -4.75 -10.09
CA SER A 40 3.43 -5.57 -9.50
C SER A 40 3.96 -6.61 -8.50
N ALA A 41 5.15 -7.18 -8.74
CA ALA A 41 5.76 -8.15 -7.84
C ALA A 41 6.28 -7.52 -6.53
N ASN A 42 6.80 -6.30 -6.59
CA ASN A 42 7.23 -5.57 -5.40
C ASN A 42 7.08 -4.05 -5.59
N TRP A 43 6.02 -3.51 -4.95
CA TRP A 43 5.67 -2.10 -4.98
C TRP A 43 6.81 -1.17 -4.53
N PHE A 44 7.73 -1.63 -3.66
CA PHE A 44 8.84 -0.81 -3.15
C PHE A 44 9.79 -0.34 -4.26
N TYR A 45 9.83 -1.03 -5.40
CA TYR A 45 10.66 -0.65 -6.55
C TYR A 45 10.04 0.45 -7.45
N SER A 46 8.77 0.80 -7.27
CA SER A 46 8.08 1.84 -8.06
C SER A 46 8.86 3.17 -8.10
N ASN A 47 9.30 3.64 -6.93
CA ASN A 47 10.05 4.89 -6.77
C ASN A 47 11.47 4.82 -7.37
N ALA A 48 12.11 3.64 -7.35
CA ALA A 48 13.46 3.46 -7.87
C ALA A 48 13.47 3.34 -9.41
N ILE A 49 12.42 2.77 -10.00
CA ILE A 49 12.33 2.48 -11.44
C ILE A 49 11.70 3.64 -12.23
N GLY A 50 10.99 4.53 -11.52
CA GLY A 50 10.34 5.70 -12.10
C GLY A 50 8.98 5.38 -12.71
N GLY A 51 8.29 4.33 -12.23
CA GLY A 51 6.97 3.94 -12.71
C GLY A 51 6.94 3.03 -13.95
N VAL A 52 5.73 2.70 -14.40
CA VAL A 52 5.44 1.84 -15.56
C VAL A 52 5.53 2.66 -16.83
N LYS A 53 6.43 2.31 -17.75
CA LYS A 53 6.70 3.08 -18.97
C LYS A 53 5.93 2.52 -20.15
N LEU A 54 5.08 3.34 -20.77
CA LEU A 54 4.37 2.98 -22.00
C LEU A 54 5.24 3.35 -23.21
N GLN A 55 5.60 2.33 -23.98
CA GLN A 55 6.49 2.44 -25.12
C GLN A 55 5.79 2.05 -26.42
N VAL A 56 6.05 2.82 -27.47
CA VAL A 56 5.55 2.57 -28.83
C VAL A 56 6.69 2.65 -29.83
N ARG A 57 6.45 2.19 -31.06
CA ARG A 57 7.43 2.40 -32.15
C ARG A 57 7.61 3.89 -32.42
N ALA A 58 8.83 4.29 -32.75
CA ALA A 58 9.16 5.68 -33.09
C ALA A 58 8.24 6.29 -34.15
N ALA A 59 7.77 5.50 -35.13
CA ALA A 59 6.86 5.94 -36.17
C ALA A 59 5.47 6.36 -35.65
N ASP A 60 5.01 5.71 -34.56
CA ASP A 60 3.67 5.92 -34.00
C ASP A 60 3.70 6.87 -32.78
N ALA A 61 4.88 7.29 -32.34
CA ALA A 61 5.08 8.07 -31.12
C ALA A 61 4.25 9.36 -31.08
N GLN A 62 4.12 10.06 -32.20
CA GLN A 62 3.35 11.30 -32.23
C GLN A 62 1.84 11.05 -32.11
N ARG A 63 1.30 10.08 -32.86
CA ARG A 63 -0.11 9.67 -32.74
C ARG A 63 -0.43 9.15 -31.34
N ALA A 64 0.45 8.33 -30.78
CA ALA A 64 0.27 7.77 -29.45
C ALA A 64 0.20 8.86 -28.37
N ARG A 65 1.06 9.89 -28.42
CA ARG A 65 1.05 10.99 -27.43
C ARG A 65 -0.28 11.73 -27.41
N VAL A 66 -0.86 12.01 -28.57
CA VAL A 66 -2.16 12.71 -28.66
C VAL A 66 -3.26 11.88 -28.00
N LEU A 67 -3.35 10.59 -28.34
CA LEU A 67 -4.36 9.69 -27.77
C LEU A 67 -4.18 9.46 -26.26
N VAL A 68 -2.93 9.45 -25.79
CA VAL A 68 -2.63 9.30 -24.36
C VAL A 68 -3.07 10.55 -23.59
N GLU A 69 -2.83 11.74 -24.13
CA GLU A 69 -3.25 13.01 -23.52
C GLU A 69 -4.78 13.09 -23.43
N GLU A 70 -5.48 12.81 -24.54
CA GLU A 70 -6.95 12.80 -24.59
C GLU A 70 -7.56 11.85 -23.54
N GLU A 71 -6.96 10.67 -23.36
CA GLU A 71 -7.43 9.69 -22.37
C GLU A 71 -7.13 10.14 -20.93
N LEU A 72 -5.98 10.76 -20.69
CA LEU A 72 -5.62 11.32 -19.38
C LEU A 72 -6.57 12.45 -18.97
N GLU A 73 -6.90 13.36 -19.90
CA GLU A 73 -7.87 14.43 -19.67
C GLU A 73 -9.26 13.87 -19.35
N ARG A 74 -9.74 12.90 -20.12
CA ARG A 74 -11.02 12.21 -19.88
C ARG A 74 -11.09 11.59 -18.48
N HIS A 75 -10.00 10.96 -18.05
CA HIS A 75 -9.90 10.33 -16.74
C HIS A 75 -9.84 11.32 -15.57
N GLN A 76 -9.27 12.50 -15.78
CA GLN A 76 -9.22 13.55 -14.76
C GLN A 76 -10.61 14.16 -14.57
N SER A 77 -11.34 14.46 -15.64
CA SER A 77 -12.70 14.99 -15.53
C SER A 77 -13.65 14.04 -14.79
N GLU A 78 -13.58 12.74 -15.07
CA GLU A 78 -14.40 11.74 -14.37
C GLU A 78 -14.07 11.63 -12.87
N ARG A 79 -12.80 11.87 -12.48
CA ARG A 79 -12.40 11.88 -11.07
C ARG A 79 -12.89 13.12 -10.33
N ASP A 80 -12.86 14.27 -10.99
CA ASP A 80 -13.24 15.55 -10.38
C ASP A 80 -14.76 15.66 -10.13
N ASP A 81 -15.57 14.92 -10.89
CA ASP A 81 -17.03 14.86 -10.75
C ASP A 81 -17.50 13.96 -9.58
N ILE A 82 -16.58 13.29 -8.87
CA ILE A 82 -16.93 12.45 -7.71
C ILE A 82 -17.17 13.33 -6.49
N ASP A 83 -18.44 13.51 -6.14
CA ASP A 83 -18.84 14.14 -4.88
C ASP A 83 -18.57 13.20 -3.68
N TRP A 84 -17.38 13.32 -3.10
CA TRP A 84 -17.01 12.62 -1.86
C TRP A 84 -17.90 12.96 -0.66
N THR A 85 -18.73 14.01 -0.73
CA THR A 85 -19.67 14.41 0.33
C THR A 85 -21.06 13.78 0.19
N ALA A 86 -21.38 13.20 -0.97
CA ALA A 86 -22.61 12.45 -1.21
C ALA A 86 -22.49 10.95 -0.87
N VAL A 87 -21.31 10.49 -0.41
CA VAL A 87 -21.15 9.12 0.12
C VAL A 87 -21.97 9.01 1.39
N ASP A 88 -22.89 8.04 1.42
CA ASP A 88 -23.77 7.80 2.57
C ASP A 88 -22.92 7.70 3.86
N PRO A 89 -23.09 8.62 4.83
CA PRO A 89 -22.29 8.63 6.05
C PRO A 89 -22.48 7.37 6.91
N ASP A 90 -23.42 6.49 6.56
CA ASP A 90 -23.59 5.18 7.18
C ASP A 90 -22.48 4.17 6.79
N TRP A 91 -21.63 4.49 5.78
CA TRP A 91 -20.28 3.93 5.68
C TRP A 91 -19.39 4.47 6.80
N THR A 92 -19.75 4.14 8.04
CA THR A 92 -18.81 4.15 9.14
C THR A 92 -17.77 3.08 8.83
N PHE A 93 -16.62 3.52 8.32
CA PHE A 93 -15.39 2.77 8.53
C PHE A 93 -15.22 2.74 10.05
N ASP A 94 -15.74 1.71 10.70
CA ASP A 94 -15.39 1.44 12.06
C ASP A 94 -13.87 1.27 12.05
N GLY A 95 -13.15 2.25 12.59
CA GLY A 95 -11.70 2.19 12.71
C GLY A 95 -11.28 1.13 13.72
N SER A 96 -11.93 -0.04 13.73
CA SER A 96 -11.77 -1.14 14.68
C SER A 96 -10.80 -2.22 14.15
N GLN A 97 -9.91 -1.86 13.22
CA GLN A 97 -8.61 -2.52 13.09
C GLN A 97 -7.48 -1.60 13.56
N ALA A 98 -7.67 -1.00 14.74
CA ALA A 98 -6.63 -1.13 15.73
C ALA A 98 -7.04 -2.32 16.62
N ASP A 99 -6.36 -3.46 16.44
CA ASP A 99 -6.28 -4.52 17.45
C ASP A 99 -5.56 -3.97 18.70
N ASP A 100 -6.09 -2.91 19.32
CA ASP A 100 -5.79 -2.52 20.68
C ASP A 100 -6.90 -3.14 21.52
N ASP A 101 -6.70 -4.43 21.76
CA ASP A 101 -7.47 -5.20 22.70
C ASP A 101 -7.85 -4.36 23.94
N ALA A 102 -9.13 -4.02 24.06
CA ALA A 102 -9.68 -3.35 25.23
C ALA A 102 -9.71 -4.34 26.42
N HIS A 103 -8.55 -4.58 27.01
CA HIS A 103 -8.40 -5.47 28.16
C HIS A 103 -8.74 -4.71 29.45
N SER A 104 -9.95 -4.91 29.96
CA SER A 104 -10.32 -4.47 31.31
C SER A 104 -9.58 -5.31 32.37
N CYS A 105 -9.18 -4.68 33.48
CA CYS A 105 -8.53 -5.41 34.57
C CYS A 105 -9.50 -6.43 35.21
N PRO A 106 -9.15 -7.73 35.31
CA PRO A 106 -10.03 -8.75 35.87
C PRO A 106 -10.28 -8.60 37.38
N SER A 107 -9.53 -7.72 38.07
CA SER A 107 -9.64 -7.54 39.52
C SER A 107 -10.41 -6.28 39.93
N CYS A 108 -10.38 -5.21 39.13
CA CYS A 108 -10.98 -3.93 39.49
C CYS A 108 -11.83 -3.29 38.37
N GLY A 109 -11.88 -3.91 37.19
CA GLY A 109 -12.67 -3.41 36.06
C GLY A 109 -12.18 -2.11 35.44
N SER A 110 -11.06 -1.54 35.89
CA SER A 110 -10.53 -0.30 35.32
C SER A 110 -10.03 -0.51 33.89
N THR A 111 -10.31 0.46 33.02
CA THR A 111 -9.84 0.52 31.63
C THR A 111 -8.39 1.01 31.51
N GLU A 112 -7.79 1.51 32.61
CA GLU A 112 -6.40 1.95 32.66
C GLU A 112 -5.41 0.79 32.88
N VAL A 113 -5.36 -0.11 31.90
CA VAL A 113 -4.40 -1.21 31.86
C VAL A 113 -3.33 -0.91 30.82
N PHE A 114 -2.06 -1.08 31.20
CA PHE A 114 -0.92 -0.85 30.33
C PHE A 114 -0.04 -2.10 30.28
N TYR A 115 0.67 -2.27 29.18
CA TYR A 115 1.77 -3.23 29.10
C TYR A 115 3.05 -2.47 28.74
N GLU A 116 4.15 -2.80 29.40
CA GLU A 116 5.45 -2.27 29.02
C GLU A 116 5.89 -2.96 27.74
N LYS A 117 5.88 -2.22 26.62
CA LYS A 117 6.48 -2.66 25.37
C LYS A 117 7.98 -2.78 25.61
N PHE A 118 8.53 -4.00 25.52
CA PHE A 118 9.98 -4.16 25.52
C PHE A 118 10.56 -3.36 24.37
N SER A 119 11.70 -2.71 24.59
CA SER A 119 12.27 -1.81 23.57
C SER A 119 12.66 -2.61 22.34
N ARG A 120 12.00 -2.29 21.20
CA ARG A 120 12.32 -2.81 19.87
C ARG A 120 13.84 -2.88 19.59
N PRO A 121 14.67 -1.85 19.89
CA PRO A 121 16.10 -1.92 19.61
C PRO A 121 16.83 -3.05 20.35
N LEU A 122 16.42 -3.45 21.55
CA LEU A 122 17.06 -4.57 22.27
C LEU A 122 16.76 -5.92 21.62
N ILE A 123 15.55 -6.10 21.08
CA ILE A 123 15.17 -7.30 20.34
C ILE A 123 16.02 -7.40 19.06
N PHE A 124 16.10 -6.32 18.29
CA PHE A 124 16.94 -6.28 17.09
C PHE A 124 18.43 -6.52 17.39
N LEU A 125 18.96 -5.91 18.45
CA LEU A 125 20.36 -6.09 18.87
C LEU A 125 20.65 -7.55 19.26
N SER A 126 19.72 -8.21 19.96
CA SER A 126 19.88 -9.62 20.33
C SER A 126 19.91 -10.55 19.11
N ILE A 127 19.08 -10.29 18.10
CA ILE A 127 19.07 -11.06 16.85
C ILE A 127 20.37 -10.82 16.08
N LEU A 128 20.82 -9.57 15.98
CA LEU A 128 22.03 -9.18 15.27
C LEU A 128 23.29 -9.81 15.89
N LEU A 129 23.40 -9.80 17.23
CA LEU A 129 24.61 -10.24 17.93
C LEU A 129 24.64 -11.73 18.26
N LEU A 130 23.49 -12.33 18.61
CA LEU A 130 23.41 -13.70 19.12
C LEU A 130 22.70 -14.66 18.16
N GLY A 131 22.09 -14.16 17.07
CA GLY A 131 21.42 -14.99 16.07
C GLY A 131 20.15 -15.72 16.56
N ILE A 132 19.70 -15.44 17.79
CA ILE A 132 18.57 -16.13 18.42
C ILE A 132 17.46 -15.11 18.69
N PRO A 133 16.28 -15.23 18.06
CA PRO A 133 15.13 -14.42 18.41
C PRO A 133 14.63 -14.86 19.79
N VAL A 134 14.94 -14.11 20.85
CA VAL A 134 14.67 -14.50 22.25
C VAL A 134 13.16 -14.71 22.46
N PRO A 135 12.67 -15.97 22.56
CA PRO A 135 11.23 -16.26 22.52
C PRO A 135 10.55 -16.15 23.89
N PHE A 136 11.30 -15.80 24.95
CA PHE A 136 10.86 -15.92 26.34
C PHE A 136 10.46 -14.60 27.01
N LEU A 137 10.43 -13.48 26.28
CA LEU A 137 9.92 -12.21 26.81
C LEU A 137 8.39 -12.24 26.86
N SER A 138 7.87 -12.85 27.93
CA SER A 138 6.43 -12.97 28.13
C SER A 138 5.79 -11.61 28.36
N ARG A 139 4.74 -11.30 27.59
CA ARG A 139 3.89 -10.12 27.77
C ARG A 139 3.22 -10.18 29.16
N ARG A 140 3.47 -9.18 30.01
CA ARG A 140 2.79 -9.03 31.30
C ARG A 140 2.01 -7.72 31.28
N TRP A 141 0.74 -7.80 31.61
CA TRP A 141 -0.14 -6.64 31.76
C TRP A 141 -0.04 -6.14 33.19
N SER A 142 -0.07 -4.82 33.37
CA SER A 142 -0.07 -4.17 34.66
C SER A 142 -1.19 -3.13 34.71
N CYS A 143 -2.04 -3.21 35.73
CA CYS A 143 -3.12 -2.25 35.95
C CYS A 143 -2.64 -1.08 36.81
N ARG A 144 -2.91 0.17 36.39
CA ARG A 144 -2.56 1.37 37.18
C ARG A 144 -3.50 1.57 38.38
N GLY A 145 -4.78 1.21 38.23
CA GLY A 145 -5.79 1.36 39.28
C GLY A 145 -5.61 0.44 40.51
N CYS A 146 -5.16 -0.81 40.33
CA CYS A 146 -5.00 -1.77 41.44
C CYS A 146 -3.58 -2.34 41.60
N GLY A 147 -2.64 -1.99 40.73
CA GLY A 147 -1.25 -2.47 40.79
C GLY A 147 -1.04 -3.96 40.47
N ARG A 148 -2.09 -4.68 40.05
CA ARG A 148 -2.00 -6.11 39.74
C ARG A 148 -1.34 -6.34 38.39
N SER A 149 -0.46 -7.35 38.32
CA SER A 149 0.12 -7.84 37.06
C SER A 149 -0.35 -9.26 36.71
N TRP A 150 -0.70 -9.50 35.43
CA TRP A 150 -1.16 -10.82 34.95
C TRP A 150 -0.66 -11.16 33.54
N LYS A 151 -0.73 -12.44 33.19
CA LYS A 151 -0.47 -12.94 31.83
C LYS A 151 -1.82 -13.19 31.15
N MET A 152 -2.05 -12.57 30.00
CA MET A 152 -3.21 -12.85 29.15
C MET A 152 -3.03 -14.23 28.51
N LYS A 153 -3.93 -15.18 28.81
CA LYS A 153 -4.09 -16.38 27.99
C LYS A 153 -5.05 -16.00 26.87
N LEU A 154 -4.57 -15.90 25.63
CA LEU A 154 -5.47 -15.85 24.47
C LEU A 154 -6.40 -17.06 24.58
N PHE A 155 -7.70 -16.82 24.66
CA PHE A 155 -8.70 -17.87 24.48
C PHE A 155 -8.50 -18.49 23.09
N ARG A 156 -8.49 -19.82 23.06
CA ARG A 156 -8.34 -20.63 21.85
C ARG A 156 -9.65 -20.73 21.11
#